data_AF-A0A932GKZ9-F1
#
_entry.id   AF-A0A932GKZ9-F1
#
_cell.length_a   1.000
_cell.length_b   1.000
_cell.length_c   1.000
_cell.angle_alpha   90.00
_cell.angle_beta   90.00
_cell.angle_gamma   90.00
#
_symmetry.space_group_name_H-M   'P 1'
#
loop_
_entity.id
_entity.type
_entity.pdbx_description
1 polymer ?
#
loop_
_entity_poly.entity_id
_entity_poly.type
_entity_poly.pdbx_seq_one_letter_code
_entity_poly.pdbx_strand_id
1 'polypeptide(L)'
;MGTVAVGTGTREGRDRDPRAAIREREILCLVCGRALRQLTNTHLRGHGLTADGYRQRFGYNRGTALMAQELRALYRERAVRVGLARQIRENPLRRDASLAARGPRRPIQLEEQLNRSEAARRAAALREARFRETGSHPRTKSLDLAVVSALRKEGLSLRQIARRLGVSPATISARLRPTLTRLI
;
A
#
# COMPACT_ATOMS: atom_id res chain seq x y z
N MET A 1 -36.49 30.92 24.95
CA MET A 1 -36.91 29.61 25.50
C MET A 1 -37.12 28.65 24.35
N GLY A 2 -36.48 27.47 24.38
CA GLY A 2 -36.69 26.34 23.46
C GLY A 2 -36.06 26.51 22.07
N THR A 3 -35.30 25.58 21.49
CA THR A 3 -35.06 24.17 21.81
C THR A 3 -33.72 23.75 21.17
N VAL A 4 -32.79 23.26 21.98
CA VAL A 4 -31.53 22.66 21.52
C VAL A 4 -31.84 21.23 21.07
N ALA A 5 -31.64 20.94 19.78
CA ALA A 5 -31.75 19.59 19.25
C ALA A 5 -30.61 18.73 19.79
N VAL A 6 -30.90 17.97 20.83
CA VAL A 6 -30.08 16.87 21.35
C VAL A 6 -30.12 15.74 20.33
N GLY A 7 -29.04 15.61 19.56
CA GLY A 7 -28.77 14.44 18.72
C GLY A 7 -28.43 13.25 19.60
N THR A 8 -29.41 12.37 19.76
CA THR A 8 -29.42 11.08 20.44
C THR A 8 -28.24 10.17 20.06
N GLY A 9 -27.57 9.59 21.08
CA GLY A 9 -26.81 8.33 20.95
C GLY A 9 -27.73 7.20 20.50
N THR A 10 -27.28 6.03 20.04
CA THR A 10 -26.05 5.27 20.24
C THR A 10 -25.90 4.37 19.01
N ARG A 11 -24.69 4.18 18.48
CA ARG A 11 -24.37 3.05 17.58
C ARG A 11 -22.99 2.50 17.96
N GLU A 12 -23.00 1.79 19.08
CA GLU A 12 -22.01 0.78 19.43
C GLU A 12 -21.84 -0.23 18.29
N GLY A 13 -20.61 -0.70 18.12
CA GLY A 13 -20.32 -1.77 17.16
C GLY A 13 -20.28 -1.30 15.71
N ARG A 14 -19.23 -0.58 15.33
CA ARG A 14 -18.60 -0.97 14.08
C ARG A 14 -17.15 -1.28 14.38
N ASP A 15 -16.81 -2.49 13.99
CA ASP A 15 -15.54 -3.01 13.57
C ASP A 15 -14.89 -2.03 12.57
N ARG A 16 -14.51 -0.85 13.07
CA ARG A 16 -14.23 0.33 12.24
C ARG A 16 -12.80 0.21 11.80
N ASP A 17 -12.62 -0.30 10.59
CA ASP A 17 -11.40 -0.07 9.82
C ASP A 17 -10.95 1.38 10.06
N PRO A 18 -9.77 1.61 10.67
CA PRO A 18 -9.28 2.95 10.97
C PRO A 18 -9.28 3.84 9.73
N ARG A 19 -9.12 3.24 8.54
CA ARG A 19 -9.11 3.91 7.24
C ARG A 19 -10.49 4.44 6.87
N ALA A 20 -11.55 3.72 7.20
CA ALA A 20 -12.93 4.11 6.92
C ALA A 20 -13.43 5.29 7.78
N ALA A 21 -12.76 5.57 8.90
CA ALA A 21 -13.09 6.71 9.76
C ALA A 21 -12.70 8.05 9.13
N ILE A 22 -11.70 8.06 8.24
CA ILE A 22 -11.19 9.26 7.57
C ILE A 22 -11.91 9.43 6.23
N ARG A 23 -12.86 10.35 6.17
CA ARG A 23 -13.64 10.67 4.98
C ARG A 23 -13.09 11.91 4.28
N GLU A 24 -13.68 12.24 3.14
CA GLU A 24 -13.26 13.38 2.30
C GLU A 24 -13.32 14.71 3.07
N ARG A 25 -14.50 15.03 3.63
CA ARG A 25 -14.80 16.31 4.29
C ARG A 25 -14.68 16.29 5.82
N GLU A 26 -14.70 15.10 6.40
CA GLU A 26 -14.78 14.90 7.85
C GLU A 26 -14.02 13.65 8.30
N ILE A 27 -13.74 13.57 9.59
CA ILE A 27 -13.25 12.40 10.29
C ILE A 27 -14.23 12.06 11.42
N LEU A 28 -14.58 10.78 11.53
CA LEU A 28 -15.41 10.29 12.62
C LEU A 28 -14.53 9.91 13.82
N CYS A 29 -14.86 10.43 15.00
CA CYS A 29 -14.25 9.93 16.23
C CYS A 29 -14.74 8.51 16.51
N LEU A 30 -13.80 7.59 16.70
CA LEU A 30 -14.09 6.18 16.96
C LEU A 30 -14.56 5.93 18.40
N VAL A 31 -14.34 6.87 19.32
CA VAL A 31 -14.83 6.82 20.70
C VAL A 31 -16.27 7.32 20.78
N CYS A 32 -16.55 8.54 20.31
CA CYS A 32 -17.86 9.18 20.50
C CYS A 32 -18.72 9.28 19.24
N GLY A 33 -18.22 8.86 18.07
CA GLY A 33 -18.98 8.87 16.81
C GLY A 33 -19.18 10.25 16.18
N ARG A 34 -18.73 11.35 16.82
CA ARG A 34 -18.90 12.70 16.28
C ARG A 34 -18.07 12.91 15.02
N ALA A 35 -18.68 13.56 14.03
CA ALA A 35 -18.02 14.05 12.83
C ALA A 35 -17.33 15.38 13.08
N LEU A 36 -16.06 15.47 12.71
CA LEU A 36 -15.20 16.63 12.91
C LEU A 36 -14.34 16.86 11.66
N ARG A 37 -13.82 18.07 11.42
CA ARG A 37 -12.83 18.28 10.35
C ARG A 37 -11.45 17.71 10.71
N GLN A 38 -11.11 17.75 11.99
CA GLN A 38 -9.89 17.22 12.57
C GLN A 38 -10.14 16.80 14.03
N LEU A 39 -9.53 15.68 14.45
CA LEU A 39 -9.45 15.33 15.87
C LEU A 39 -8.34 16.14 16.52
N THR A 40 -8.73 17.22 17.21
CA THR A 40 -7.80 18.10 17.93
C THR A 40 -7.42 17.49 19.28
N ASN A 41 -6.31 17.95 19.85
CA ASN A 41 -5.88 17.53 21.20
C ASN A 41 -6.94 17.83 22.27
N THR A 42 -7.74 18.89 22.11
CA THR A 42 -8.83 19.23 23.02
C THR A 42 -9.93 18.16 22.99
N HIS A 43 -10.30 17.70 21.80
CA HIS A 43 -11.28 16.63 21.66
C HIS A 43 -10.79 15.31 22.29
N LEU A 44 -9.53 14.96 22.03
CA LEU A 44 -8.94 13.72 22.56
C LEU A 44 -8.75 13.76 24.08
N ARG A 45 -8.38 14.93 24.64
CA ARG A 45 -8.33 15.14 26.10
C ARG A 45 -9.68 14.92 26.76
N GLY A 46 -10.79 15.27 26.09
CA GLY A 46 -12.14 14.96 26.57
C GLY A 46 -12.41 13.46 26.73
N HIS A 47 -11.62 12.60 26.08
CA HIS A 47 -11.67 11.13 26.22
C HIS A 47 -10.51 10.57 27.05
N GLY A 48 -9.70 11.42 27.68
CA GLY A 48 -8.49 10.99 28.40
C GLY A 48 -7.41 10.40 27.49
N LEU A 49 -7.42 10.71 26.18
CA LEU A 49 -6.49 10.16 25.21
C LEU A 49 -5.54 11.23 24.66
N THR A 50 -4.31 10.82 24.34
CA THR A 50 -3.39 11.59 23.50
C THR A 50 -3.57 11.22 22.03
N ALA A 51 -3.04 12.02 21.11
CA ALA A 51 -3.07 11.69 19.69
C ALA A 51 -2.35 10.37 19.37
N ASP A 52 -1.25 10.07 20.07
CA ASP A 52 -0.55 8.80 19.94
C ASP A 52 -1.32 7.63 20.56
N GLY A 53 -1.89 7.84 21.75
CA GLY A 53 -2.74 6.84 22.40
C GLY A 53 -3.97 6.51 21.57
N TYR A 54 -4.59 7.52 20.94
CA TYR A 54 -5.70 7.31 20.01
C TYR A 54 -5.26 6.50 18.78
N ARG A 55 -4.11 6.83 18.17
CA ARG A 55 -3.58 6.07 17.04
C ARG A 55 -3.33 4.62 17.40
N GLN A 56 -2.66 4.38 18.52
CA GLN A 56 -2.32 3.03 18.98
C GLN A 56 -3.56 2.21 19.33
N ARG A 57 -4.54 2.80 20.02
CA ARG A 57 -5.78 2.14 20.42
C ARG A 57 -6.60 1.63 19.23
N PHE A 58 -6.64 2.41 18.16
CA PHE A 58 -7.44 2.08 16.96
C PHE A 58 -6.60 1.52 15.81
N GLY A 59 -5.31 1.26 16.03
CA GLY A 59 -4.43 0.62 15.04
C GLY A 59 -4.05 1.50 13.85
N TYR A 60 -4.06 2.82 14.00
CA TYR A 60 -3.55 3.76 12.99
C TYR A 60 -2.02 3.70 12.90
N ASN A 61 -1.49 3.95 11.71
CA ASN A 61 -0.06 4.13 11.54
C ASN A 61 0.46 5.37 12.30
N ARG A 62 1.71 5.29 12.76
CA ARG A 62 2.40 6.45 13.33
C ARG A 62 2.51 7.54 12.27
N GLY A 63 2.02 8.74 12.59
CA GLY A 63 1.97 9.86 11.66
C GLY A 63 0.74 9.87 10.74
N THR A 64 -0.19 8.91 10.86
CA THR A 64 -1.49 9.04 10.20
C THR A 64 -2.19 10.29 10.72
N ALA A 65 -2.62 11.12 9.78
CA ALA A 65 -3.27 12.38 10.07
C ALA A 65 -4.72 12.13 10.52
N LEU A 66 -5.05 12.54 11.74
CA LEU A 66 -6.39 12.42 12.30
C LEU A 66 -7.30 13.57 11.82
N MET A 67 -7.40 13.75 10.51
CA MET A 67 -8.18 14.82 9.87
C MET A 67 -8.77 14.37 8.54
N ALA A 68 -9.75 15.12 8.05
CA ALA A 68 -10.36 14.93 6.74
C ALA A 68 -9.34 14.97 5.59
N GLN A 69 -9.63 14.25 4.50
CA GLN A 69 -8.72 14.16 3.35
C GLN A 69 -8.51 15.53 2.67
N GLU A 70 -9.57 16.31 2.48
CA GLU A 70 -9.49 17.67 1.92
C GLU A 70 -8.59 18.58 2.76
N LEU A 71 -8.75 18.56 4.09
CA LEU A 71 -7.93 19.38 5.00
C LEU A 71 -6.46 18.96 4.96
N ARG A 72 -6.21 17.65 4.88
CA ARG A 72 -4.86 17.09 4.70
C ARG A 72 -4.24 17.53 3.37
N ALA A 73 -5.00 17.56 2.28
CA ALA A 73 -4.53 18.02 0.98
C ALA A 73 -4.16 19.50 1.03
N LEU A 74 -5.02 20.34 1.60
CA LEU A 74 -4.78 21.77 1.77
C LEU A 74 -3.51 22.05 2.58
N TYR A 75 -3.27 21.30 3.67
CA TYR A 75 -2.02 21.44 4.44
C TYR A 75 -0.78 20.98 3.67
N ARG A 76 -0.89 19.94 2.84
CA ARG A 76 0.22 19.51 1.96
C ARG A 76 0.54 20.57 0.92
N GLU A 77 -0.46 21.12 0.24
CA GLU A 77 -0.29 22.18 -0.74
C GLU A 77 0.32 23.43 -0.11
N ARG A 78 -0.16 23.82 1.07
CA ARG A 78 0.42 24.93 1.83
C ARG A 78 1.88 24.66 2.18
N ALA A 79 2.22 23.46 2.65
CA ALA A 79 3.59 23.08 2.99
C ALA A 79 4.53 23.16 1.77
N VAL A 80 4.05 22.74 0.59
CA VAL A 80 4.79 22.87 -0.68
C VAL A 80 4.95 24.35 -1.05
N ARG A 81 3.87 25.15 -0.98
CA ARG A 81 3.87 26.57 -1.32
C ARG A 81 4.87 27.38 -0.49
N VAL A 82 4.93 27.14 0.82
CA VAL A 82 5.88 27.82 1.71
C VAL A 82 7.30 27.26 1.62
N GLY A 83 7.51 26.21 0.82
CA GLY A 83 8.82 25.58 0.68
C GLY A 83 9.30 24.92 1.97
N LEU A 84 8.39 24.36 2.79
CA LEU A 84 8.73 23.79 4.09
C LEU A 84 9.86 22.76 3.98
N ALA A 85 9.86 21.95 2.92
CA ALA A 85 10.90 20.96 2.66
C ALA A 85 12.30 21.58 2.49
N ARG A 86 12.41 22.79 1.91
CA ARG A 86 13.67 23.52 1.74
C ARG A 86 14.19 24.09 3.06
N GLN A 87 13.29 24.37 4.00
CA GLN A 87 13.63 24.92 5.31
C GLN A 87 14.12 23.85 6.30
N ILE A 88 13.90 22.58 6.00
CA ILE A 88 14.40 21.47 6.80
C ILE A 88 15.92 21.37 6.56
N ARG A 89 16.71 21.89 7.51
CA ARG A 89 18.18 21.93 7.44
C ARG A 89 18.82 20.56 7.32
N GLU A 90 18.33 19.57 8.09
CA GLU A 90 18.90 18.23 8.13
C GLU A 90 17.83 17.15 8.07
N ASN A 91 18.06 16.14 7.24
CA ASN A 91 17.31 14.89 7.24
C ASN A 91 18.26 13.75 7.66
N PRO A 92 18.18 13.28 8.93
CA PRO A 92 19.05 12.22 9.44
C PRO A 92 19.03 10.93 8.60
N LEU A 93 17.89 10.62 7.96
CA LEU A 93 17.76 9.44 7.10
C LEU A 93 18.53 9.57 5.77
N ARG A 94 18.77 10.80 5.30
CA ARG A 94 19.64 11.06 4.13
C ARG A 94 21.11 11.14 4.51
N ARG A 95 21.40 11.64 5.72
CA ARG A 95 22.77 11.85 6.20
C ARG A 95 23.46 10.56 6.63
N ASP A 96 22.73 9.65 7.27
CA ASP A 96 23.27 8.40 7.80
C ASP A 96 22.62 7.19 7.13
N ALA A 97 23.38 6.54 6.24
CA ALA A 97 22.96 5.34 5.54
C ALA A 97 22.66 4.17 6.48
N SER A 98 23.30 4.12 7.66
CA SER A 98 23.04 3.07 8.67
C SER A 98 21.64 3.19 9.27
N LEU A 99 21.13 4.42 9.45
CA LEU A 99 19.77 4.65 9.92
C LEU A 99 18.73 4.24 8.87
N ALA A 100 19.01 4.50 7.59
CA ALA A 100 18.16 4.05 6.49
C ALA A 100 18.13 2.51 6.39
N ALA A 101 19.29 1.86 6.49
CA ALA A 101 19.43 0.40 6.38
C ALA A 101 18.74 -0.36 7.54
N ARG A 102 18.74 0.20 8.76
CA ARG A 102 18.06 -0.40 9.92
C ARG A 102 16.56 -0.57 9.72
N GLY A 103 15.95 0.24 8.85
CA GLY A 103 14.51 0.24 8.61
C GLY A 103 13.68 0.59 9.86
N PRO A 104 12.35 0.68 9.72
CA PRO A 104 11.48 0.96 10.85
C PRO A 104 11.37 -0.26 11.78
N ARG A 105 11.94 -0.17 12.99
CA ARG A 105 11.70 -1.14 14.07
C ARG A 105 10.38 -0.83 14.78
N ARG A 106 9.25 -1.21 14.19
CA ARG A 106 7.93 -1.04 14.80
C ARG A 106 7.01 -2.21 14.50
N PRO A 107 6.09 -2.55 15.41
CA PRO A 107 5.05 -3.54 15.13
C PRO A 107 4.17 -3.04 13.98
N ILE A 108 3.71 -3.98 13.16
CA ILE A 108 2.81 -3.72 12.04
C ILE A 108 1.43 -3.40 12.62
N GLN A 109 1.02 -2.13 12.54
CA GLN A 109 -0.30 -1.65 12.96
C GLN A 109 -1.40 -2.21 12.05
N LEU A 110 -2.64 -2.26 12.54
CA LEU A 110 -3.79 -2.77 11.77
C LEU A 110 -3.94 -2.05 10.43
N GLU A 111 -3.82 -0.72 10.40
CA GLU A 111 -3.87 0.07 9.17
C GLU A 111 -2.85 -0.40 8.12
N GLU A 112 -1.60 -0.69 8.53
CA GLU A 112 -0.56 -1.22 7.64
C GLU A 112 -0.89 -2.64 7.14
N GLN A 113 -1.43 -3.51 7.99
CA GLN A 113 -1.84 -4.86 7.58
C GLN A 113 -2.92 -4.79 6.51
N LEU A 114 -3.93 -3.93 6.71
CA LEU A 114 -5.02 -3.71 5.75
C LEU A 114 -4.49 -3.13 4.43
N ASN A 115 -3.60 -2.14 4.50
CA ASN A 115 -2.97 -1.56 3.31
C ASN A 115 -2.20 -2.61 2.50
N ARG A 116 -1.42 -3.48 3.15
CA ARG A 116 -0.67 -4.56 2.49
C ARG A 116 -1.59 -5.59 1.85
N SER A 117 -2.65 -5.99 2.55
CA SER A 117 -3.66 -6.93 2.04
C SER A 117 -4.35 -6.35 0.80
N GLU A 118 -4.79 -5.09 0.87
CA GLU A 118 -5.44 -4.44 -0.27
C GLU A 118 -4.48 -4.25 -1.45
N ALA A 119 -3.23 -3.84 -1.20
CA ALA A 119 -2.22 -3.73 -2.25
C ALA A 119 -1.95 -5.08 -2.93
N ALA A 120 -1.87 -6.17 -2.16
CA ALA A 120 -1.70 -7.52 -2.70
C ALA A 120 -2.90 -7.93 -3.58
N ARG A 121 -4.13 -7.67 -3.12
CA ARG A 121 -5.37 -7.92 -3.88
C ARG A 121 -5.40 -7.11 -5.17
N ARG A 122 -5.12 -5.80 -5.10
CA ARG A 122 -5.02 -4.93 -6.28
C ARG A 122 -3.96 -5.42 -7.26
N ALA A 123 -2.80 -5.82 -6.77
CA ALA A 123 -1.73 -6.35 -7.61
C ALA A 123 -2.13 -7.69 -8.27
N ALA A 124 -2.84 -8.56 -7.56
CA ALA A 124 -3.38 -9.80 -8.13
C ALA A 124 -4.44 -9.50 -9.21
N ALA A 125 -5.37 -8.59 -8.95
CA ALA A 125 -6.38 -8.18 -9.92
C ALA A 125 -5.76 -7.57 -11.18
N LEU A 126 -4.74 -6.72 -11.04
CA LEU A 126 -4.00 -6.16 -12.19
C LEU A 126 -3.26 -7.25 -12.97
N ARG A 127 -2.68 -8.25 -12.29
CA ARG A 127 -2.05 -9.39 -12.97
C ARG A 127 -3.05 -10.22 -13.75
N GLU A 128 -4.24 -10.41 -13.19
CA GLU A 128 -5.33 -11.15 -13.82
C GLU A 128 -5.91 -10.41 -15.02
N ALA A 129 -6.17 -9.10 -14.88
CA ALA A 129 -6.63 -8.27 -15.98
C ALA A 129 -5.62 -8.28 -17.14
N ARG A 130 -4.33 -8.10 -16.83
CA ARG A 130 -3.26 -8.18 -17.83
C ARG A 130 -3.17 -9.56 -18.49
N PHE A 131 -3.34 -10.64 -17.72
CA PHE A 131 -3.35 -12.00 -18.28
C PHE A 131 -4.52 -12.19 -19.24
N ARG A 132 -5.72 -11.71 -18.89
CA ARG A 132 -6.88 -11.73 -19.80
C ARG A 132 -6.64 -10.94 -21.08
N GLU A 133 -5.93 -9.82 -21.02
CA GLU A 133 -5.60 -9.00 -22.19
C GLU A 133 -4.50 -9.59 -23.08
N THR A 134 -3.41 -10.10 -22.49
CA THR A 134 -2.21 -10.50 -23.25
C THR A 134 -2.01 -12.02 -23.35
N GLY A 135 -2.79 -12.81 -22.63
CA GLY A 135 -2.59 -14.25 -22.47
C GLY A 135 -1.31 -14.64 -21.72
N SER A 136 -0.58 -13.66 -21.14
CA SER A 136 0.77 -13.89 -20.62
C SER A 136 1.01 -13.18 -19.29
N HIS A 137 1.30 -13.96 -18.23
CA HIS A 137 1.66 -13.40 -16.93
C HIS A 137 3.03 -12.70 -16.98
N PRO A 138 3.27 -11.63 -16.19
CA PRO A 138 4.52 -10.85 -16.25
C PRO A 138 5.81 -11.62 -15.89
N ARG A 139 5.71 -12.80 -15.26
CA ARG A 139 6.86 -13.71 -15.04
C ARG A 139 7.14 -14.67 -16.20
N THR A 140 6.27 -14.69 -17.21
CA THR A 140 6.37 -15.48 -18.42
C THR A 140 6.18 -14.53 -19.58
N LYS A 141 7.27 -14.10 -20.23
CA LYS A 141 7.12 -13.68 -21.63
C LYS A 141 6.48 -14.84 -22.38
N SER A 142 5.52 -14.57 -23.26
CA SER A 142 5.02 -15.58 -24.17
C SER A 142 6.22 -16.17 -24.90
N LEU A 143 6.47 -17.44 -24.64
CA LEU A 143 7.61 -18.18 -25.13
C LEU A 143 7.04 -19.27 -26.02
N ASP A 144 7.17 -19.08 -27.32
CA ASP A 144 6.77 -20.07 -28.29
C ASP A 144 7.76 -21.24 -28.25
N LEU A 145 7.28 -22.42 -27.85
CA LEU A 145 8.10 -23.62 -27.76
C LEU A 145 8.64 -24.06 -29.14
N ALA A 146 7.92 -23.76 -30.23
CA ALA A 146 8.39 -24.10 -31.58
C ALA A 146 9.67 -23.35 -31.90
N VAL A 147 9.70 -22.03 -31.63
CA VAL A 147 10.87 -21.17 -31.82
C VAL A 147 12.05 -21.63 -30.95
N VAL A 148 11.81 -21.97 -29.69
CA VAL A 148 12.87 -22.50 -28.80
C VAL A 148 13.44 -23.81 -29.33
N SER A 149 12.58 -24.72 -29.80
CA SER A 149 12.99 -26.03 -30.32
C SER A 149 13.80 -25.92 -31.62
N ALA A 150 13.43 -24.99 -32.51
CA ALA A 150 14.17 -24.70 -33.74
C ALA A 150 15.59 -24.17 -33.43
N LEU A 151 15.69 -23.17 -32.55
CA LEU A 151 16.98 -22.61 -32.14
C LEU A 151 17.88 -23.63 -31.43
N ARG A 152 17.28 -24.61 -30.73
CA ARG A 152 18.01 -25.75 -30.15
C ARG A 152 18.56 -26.70 -31.20
N LYS A 153 17.80 -26.97 -32.27
CA LYS A 153 18.22 -27.80 -33.42
C LYS A 153 19.34 -27.12 -34.23
N GLU A 154 19.34 -25.79 -34.28
CA GLU A 154 20.43 -24.98 -34.83
C GLU A 154 21.71 -24.98 -33.96
N GLY A 155 21.71 -25.68 -32.82
CA GLY A 155 22.88 -25.83 -31.95
C GLY A 155 23.08 -24.72 -30.92
N LEU A 156 22.14 -23.77 -30.77
CA LEU A 156 22.26 -22.71 -29.77
C LEU A 156 22.06 -23.25 -28.35
N SER A 157 22.90 -22.76 -27.43
CA SER A 157 22.75 -23.02 -26.00
C SER A 157 21.55 -22.28 -25.41
N LEU A 158 20.98 -22.80 -24.31
CA LEU A 158 19.86 -22.18 -23.61
C LEU A 158 20.14 -20.72 -23.17
N ARG A 159 21.40 -20.37 -22.87
CA ARG A 159 21.81 -19.00 -22.54
C ARG A 159 21.76 -18.06 -23.76
N GLN A 160 22.14 -18.55 -24.94
CA GLN A 160 22.09 -17.78 -26.19
C GLN A 160 20.63 -17.57 -26.64
N ILE A 161 19.79 -18.60 -26.53
CA ILE A 161 18.35 -18.51 -26.83
C ILE A 161 17.66 -17.53 -25.87
N ALA A 162 17.98 -17.60 -24.57
CA ALA A 162 17.48 -16.69 -23.55
C ALA A 162 17.77 -15.22 -23.90
N ARG A 163 19.03 -14.93 -24.28
CA ARG A 163 19.46 -13.60 -24.68
C ARG A 163 18.73 -13.10 -25.92
N ARG A 164 18.56 -13.96 -26.93
CA ARG A 164 17.90 -13.63 -28.22
C ARG A 164 16.41 -13.36 -28.06
N LEU A 165 15.72 -14.06 -27.17
CA LEU A 165 14.29 -13.87 -26.88
C LEU A 165 14.04 -12.87 -25.73
N GLY A 166 15.10 -12.33 -25.13
CA GLY A 166 15.03 -11.43 -23.99
C GLY A 166 14.39 -12.06 -22.74
N VAL A 167 14.47 -13.37 -22.57
CA VAL A 167 13.90 -14.14 -21.45
C VAL A 167 15.00 -14.64 -20.54
N SER A 168 14.66 -15.03 -19.31
CA SER A 168 15.65 -15.69 -18.44
C SER A 168 15.88 -17.14 -18.90
N PRO A 169 17.10 -17.70 -18.78
CA PRO A 169 17.37 -19.11 -19.06
C PRO A 169 16.49 -20.06 -18.22
N ALA A 170 16.15 -19.67 -16.99
CA ALA A 170 15.26 -20.42 -16.12
C ALA A 170 13.83 -20.53 -16.69
N THR A 171 13.35 -19.48 -17.37
CA THR A 171 12.04 -19.47 -18.04
C THR A 171 11.98 -20.48 -19.19
N ILE A 172 13.06 -20.62 -19.96
CA ILE A 172 13.15 -21.61 -21.04
C ILE A 172 13.20 -23.03 -20.48
N SER A 173 14.07 -23.28 -19.49
CA SER A 173 14.20 -24.60 -18.86
C SER A 173 12.90 -25.08 -18.20
N ALA A 174 12.17 -24.19 -17.51
CA ALA A 174 10.90 -24.53 -16.88
C ALA A 174 9.82 -24.93 -17.89
N ARG A 175 9.85 -24.36 -19.11
CA ARG A 175 8.89 -24.67 -20.20
C ARG A 175 9.24 -25.93 -20.98
N LEU A 176 10.52 -26.28 -21.10
CA LEU A 176 10.97 -27.53 -21.75
C LEU A 176 10.78 -28.77 -20.86
N ARG A 177 10.81 -28.62 -19.52
CA ARG A 177 10.61 -29.72 -18.56
C ARG A 177 9.34 -30.55 -18.83
N PRO A 178 8.12 -29.96 -18.91
CA PRO A 178 6.89 -30.74 -19.13
C PRO A 178 6.82 -31.42 -20.51
N THR A 179 7.50 -30.89 -21.53
CA THR A 179 7.55 -31.48 -22.88
C THR A 179 8.45 -32.72 -22.94
N LEU A 180 9.55 -32.72 -22.17
CA LEU A 180 10.45 -33.87 -22.05
C LEU A 180 9.82 -35.01 -21.23
N THR A 181 8.98 -34.69 -20.23
CA THR A 181 8.28 -35.69 -19.41
C THR A 181 7.09 -36.34 -20.13
N ARG A 182 6.59 -35.78 -21.23
CA ARG A 182 5.50 -36.36 -22.06
C ARG A 182 6.00 -37.24 -23.21
N LEU A 183 7.32 -37.38 -23.37
CA LEU A 183 7.98 -38.18 -24.41
C LEU A 183 8.59 -39.48 -23.88
N ILE A 184 8.28 -39.83 -22.62
CA ILE A 184 8.59 -41.11 -21.95
C ILE A 184 7.24 -41.69 -21.54
#